data_AF-A0A0C2C6P4-F1
#
_entry.id   AF-A0A0C2C6P4-F1
#
_cell.length_a   1.000
_cell.length_b   1.000
_cell.length_c   1.000
_cell.angle_alpha   90.00
_cell.angle_beta   90.00
_cell.angle_gamma   90.00
#
_symmetry.space_group_name_H-M   'P 1'
#
loop_
_entity.id
_entity.type
_entity.pdbx_description
1 polymer ?
#
loop_
_entity_poly.entity_id
_entity_poly.type
_entity_poly.pdbx_seq_one_letter_code
_entity_poly.pdbx_strand_id
1 'polypeptide(L)'
;MDSRRELWRVVAESLNIARLGRKRFIGNDDERTPHVDLLYGANGWVEHVDDRGIRFVYDASKRVFNNKKVPEMQRISEWDCHGETVVDMYAGLGYYSLRFLICCGAKQVVSIDWSDDMCEALRRTAEANNVQDRMLVIEGDSRRVTPCLVADRVFLGLVPSCRAHWLTACKALKQEGGMLHIHEVLDVSSRQIPRKMGTAK
;
A
#
# COMPACT_ATOMS: atom_id res chain seq x y z
N MET A 1 10.48 -30.43 27.30
CA MET A 1 10.53 -29.32 26.31
C MET A 1 9.76 -29.78 25.08
N ASP A 2 8.86 -28.95 24.57
CA ASP A 2 7.97 -29.29 23.45
C ASP A 2 8.79 -29.53 22.17
N SER A 3 8.83 -30.78 21.68
CA SER A 3 9.65 -31.24 20.55
C SER A 3 9.45 -30.42 19.27
N ARG A 4 8.28 -29.77 19.15
CA ARG A 4 7.95 -28.89 18.02
C ARG A 4 8.71 -27.55 18.06
N ARG A 5 8.92 -26.97 19.26
CA ARG A 5 9.69 -25.72 19.40
C ARG A 5 11.17 -25.96 19.10
N GLU A 6 11.67 -27.13 19.45
CA GLU A 6 13.04 -27.52 19.17
C GLU A 6 13.31 -27.67 17.67
N LEU A 7 12.39 -28.28 16.91
CA LEU A 7 12.48 -28.37 15.46
C LEU A 7 12.66 -26.98 14.81
N TRP A 8 11.79 -26.02 15.14
CA TRP A 8 11.83 -24.70 14.51
C TRP A 8 13.05 -23.88 14.92
N ARG A 9 13.55 -24.07 16.14
CA ARG A 9 14.84 -23.50 16.58
C ARG A 9 15.98 -24.03 15.72
N VAL A 10 16.10 -25.35 15.56
CA VAL A 10 17.15 -25.98 14.74
C VAL A 10 17.07 -25.53 13.29
N VAL A 11 15.87 -25.45 12.70
CA VAL A 11 15.68 -24.95 11.33
C VAL A 11 16.14 -23.50 11.22
N ALA A 12 15.77 -22.63 12.16
CA ALA A 12 16.13 -21.22 12.13
C ALA A 12 17.64 -21.00 12.28
N GLU A 13 18.28 -21.73 13.21
CA GLU A 13 19.74 -21.71 13.40
C GLU A 13 20.47 -22.23 12.15
N SER A 14 19.98 -23.31 11.55
CA SER A 14 20.59 -23.92 10.35
C SER A 14 20.50 -23.03 9.11
N LEU A 15 19.43 -22.24 8.99
CA LEU A 15 19.26 -21.29 7.90
C LEU A 15 19.82 -19.89 8.21
N ASN A 16 20.38 -19.69 9.42
CA ASN A 16 20.83 -18.41 9.93
C ASN A 16 19.76 -17.29 9.80
N ILE A 17 18.52 -17.61 10.19
CA ILE A 17 17.39 -16.68 10.15
C ILE A 17 16.96 -16.28 11.56
N ALA A 18 16.62 -15.01 11.74
CA ALA A 18 16.14 -14.50 13.03
C ALA A 18 14.67 -14.89 13.32
N ARG A 19 13.90 -15.20 12.27
CA ARG A 19 12.46 -15.45 12.34
C ARG A 19 12.06 -16.51 11.33
N LEU A 20 11.16 -17.40 11.74
CA LEU A 20 10.52 -18.37 10.85
C LEU A 20 9.01 -18.24 11.00
N GLY A 21 8.33 -18.06 9.88
CA GLY A 21 6.88 -17.93 9.84
C GLY A 21 6.28 -18.89 8.82
N ARG A 22 5.12 -19.46 9.15
CA ARG A 22 4.33 -20.27 8.22
C ARG A 22 3.13 -19.48 7.75
N LYS A 23 3.07 -19.23 6.45
CA LYS A 23 1.91 -18.60 5.81
C LYS A 23 0.68 -19.51 5.97
N ARG A 24 -0.41 -18.99 6.54
CA ARG A 24 -1.68 -19.72 6.61
C ARG A 24 -2.36 -19.79 5.24
N PHE A 25 -3.22 -20.80 5.09
CA PHE A 25 -4.17 -20.83 3.99
C PHE A 25 -5.13 -19.64 4.15
N ILE A 26 -5.34 -18.88 3.09
CA ILE A 26 -6.33 -17.79 3.09
C ILE A 26 -7.69 -18.46 2.91
N GLY A 27 -8.56 -18.40 3.92
CA GLY A 27 -9.92 -18.93 3.85
C GLY A 27 -10.80 -18.16 2.87
N ASN A 28 -12.04 -18.63 2.68
CA ASN A 28 -13.09 -17.91 1.96
C ASN A 28 -13.86 -16.94 2.87
N ASP A 29 -13.26 -16.47 3.96
CA ASP A 29 -13.80 -15.46 4.86
C ASP A 29 -13.52 -14.04 4.33
N ASP A 30 -14.41 -13.09 4.66
CA ASP A 30 -14.38 -11.72 4.13
C ASP A 30 -13.08 -10.98 4.47
N GLU A 31 -12.39 -11.36 5.54
CA GLU A 31 -11.17 -10.70 5.97
C GLU A 31 -9.98 -10.97 5.04
N ARG A 32 -9.96 -12.11 4.31
CA ARG A 32 -8.92 -12.53 3.34
C ARG A 32 -7.48 -12.14 3.71
N THR A 33 -7.16 -12.05 5.00
CA THR A 33 -5.93 -11.40 5.43
C THR A 33 -4.84 -12.47 5.55
N PRO A 34 -3.80 -12.42 4.70
CA PRO A 34 -2.68 -13.35 4.81
C PRO A 34 -1.94 -13.08 6.12
N HIS A 35 -2.20 -13.92 7.12
CA HIS A 35 -1.47 -13.92 8.38
C HIS A 35 -0.43 -15.06 8.39
N VAL A 36 0.65 -14.82 9.11
CA VAL A 36 1.77 -15.76 9.25
C VAL A 36 1.79 -16.24 10.70
N ASP A 37 1.72 -17.55 10.90
CA ASP A 37 2.01 -18.14 12.21
C ASP A 37 3.50 -18.01 12.48
N LEU A 38 3.89 -17.25 13.51
CA LEU A 38 5.29 -17.16 13.93
C LEU A 38 5.68 -18.48 14.61
N LEU A 39 6.58 -19.23 13.98
CA LEU A 39 7.09 -20.51 14.48
C LEU A 39 8.38 -20.35 15.27
N TYR A 40 9.17 -19.31 14.95
CA TYR A 40 10.41 -18.94 15.63
C TYR A 40 10.64 -17.43 15.54
N GLY A 41 11.23 -16.84 16.58
CA GLY A 41 11.50 -15.40 16.69
C GLY A 41 10.67 -14.70 17.77
N ALA A 42 11.12 -13.51 18.19
CA ALA A 42 10.50 -12.78 19.30
C ALA A 42 9.19 -12.05 18.92
N ASN A 43 9.08 -11.61 17.66
CA ASN A 43 7.93 -10.88 17.13
C ASN A 43 7.89 -10.98 15.60
N GLY A 44 6.77 -10.59 14.98
CA GLY A 44 6.59 -10.62 13.52
C GLY A 44 7.19 -9.42 12.77
N TRP A 45 7.77 -8.43 13.46
CA TRP A 45 8.34 -7.24 12.81
C TRP A 45 9.55 -7.61 11.96
N VAL A 46 9.49 -7.25 10.69
CA VAL A 46 10.53 -7.48 9.68
C VAL A 46 10.77 -6.21 8.87
N GLU A 47 11.92 -6.17 8.23
CA GLU A 47 12.26 -5.18 7.22
C GLU A 47 12.44 -5.88 5.87
N HIS A 48 11.77 -5.38 4.84
CA HIS A 48 11.99 -5.77 3.46
C HIS A 48 12.66 -4.61 2.72
N VAL A 49 13.83 -4.86 2.14
CA VAL A 49 14.53 -3.88 1.30
C VAL A 49 14.31 -4.25 -0.16
N ASP A 50 13.77 -3.32 -0.95
CA ASP A 50 13.53 -3.56 -2.36
C ASP A 50 14.77 -3.30 -3.24
N ASP A 51 14.61 -3.49 -4.55
CA ASP A 51 15.64 -3.31 -5.57
C ASP A 51 16.18 -1.88 -5.69
N ARG A 52 15.49 -0.89 -5.09
CA ARG A 52 15.91 0.52 -5.03
C ARG A 52 16.42 0.93 -3.65
N GLY A 53 16.55 0.00 -2.72
CA GLY A 53 17.02 0.26 -1.37
C GLY A 53 15.98 0.87 -0.43
N ILE A 54 14.69 0.91 -0.83
CA ILE A 54 13.61 1.38 0.03
C ILE A 54 13.32 0.30 1.07
N ARG A 55 13.32 0.69 2.35
CA ARG A 55 13.06 -0.20 3.48
C ARG A 55 11.58 -0.19 3.83
N PHE A 56 10.91 -1.33 3.82
CA PHE A 56 9.52 -1.48 4.24
C PHE A 56 9.47 -2.25 5.56
N VAL A 57 9.02 -1.59 6.62
CA VAL A 57 8.98 -2.15 7.97
C VAL A 57 7.54 -2.51 8.32
N TYR A 58 7.29 -3.78 8.64
CA TYR A 58 5.93 -4.27 8.90
C TYR A 58 5.91 -5.51 9.79
N ASP A 59 4.76 -5.79 10.39
CA ASP A 59 4.53 -7.04 11.12
C ASP A 59 4.06 -8.14 10.16
N ALA A 60 4.96 -9.09 9.87
CA ALA A 60 4.72 -10.22 8.98
C ALA A 60 3.61 -11.14 9.47
N SER A 61 3.27 -11.13 10.76
CA SER A 61 2.12 -11.89 11.28
C SER A 61 0.78 -11.29 10.85
N LYS A 62 0.74 -10.00 10.49
CA LYS A 62 -0.46 -9.24 10.14
C LYS A 62 -0.59 -9.01 8.64
N ARG A 63 0.52 -8.65 7.98
CA ARG A 63 0.56 -8.39 6.55
C ARG A 63 1.91 -8.77 5.99
N VAL A 64 1.95 -9.22 4.74
CA VAL A 64 3.20 -9.53 4.05
C VAL A 64 3.38 -8.64 2.82
N PHE A 65 4.64 -8.33 2.51
CA PHE A 65 4.98 -7.57 1.31
C PHE A 65 4.49 -8.26 0.04
N ASN A 66 3.84 -7.52 -0.85
CA ASN A 66 3.21 -8.04 -2.05
C ASN A 66 4.04 -7.75 -3.30
N ASN A 67 4.86 -8.73 -3.69
CA ASN A 67 5.70 -8.65 -4.90
C ASN A 67 4.92 -8.41 -6.20
N LYS A 68 3.61 -8.69 -6.25
CA LYS A 68 2.79 -8.41 -7.45
C LYS A 68 2.62 -6.91 -7.72
N LYS A 69 2.89 -6.04 -6.73
CA LYS A 69 2.85 -4.58 -6.89
C LYS A 69 4.14 -4.00 -7.47
N VAL A 70 5.24 -4.77 -7.48
CA VAL A 70 6.57 -4.30 -7.90
C VAL A 70 6.59 -3.64 -9.29
N PRO A 71 5.96 -4.21 -10.34
CA PRO A 71 5.95 -3.56 -11.66
C PRO A 71 5.33 -2.17 -11.65
N GLU A 72 4.22 -2.00 -10.92
CA GLU A 72 3.54 -0.71 -10.81
C GLU A 72 4.33 0.26 -9.92
N MET A 73 4.95 -0.24 -8.85
CA MET A 73 5.88 0.55 -8.04
C MET A 73 7.06 1.07 -8.89
N GLN A 74 7.61 0.25 -9.80
CA GLN A 74 8.67 0.66 -10.71
C GLN A 74 8.18 1.70 -11.71
N ARG A 75 7.00 1.50 -12.32
CA ARG A 75 6.39 2.47 -13.26
C ARG A 75 6.14 3.84 -12.61
N ILE A 76 5.63 3.87 -11.38
CA ILE A 76 5.41 5.12 -10.63
C ILE A 76 6.74 5.81 -10.31
N SER A 77 7.81 5.04 -10.05
CA SER A 77 9.14 5.59 -9.70
C SER A 77 9.77 6.44 -10.81
N GLU A 78 9.22 6.41 -12.02
CA GLU A 78 9.70 7.17 -13.18
C GLU A 78 9.05 8.56 -13.30
N TRP A 79 8.06 8.86 -12.46
CA TRP A 79 7.40 10.16 -12.48
C TRP A 79 8.23 11.24 -11.79
N ASP A 80 8.09 12.48 -12.29
CA ASP A 80 8.52 13.68 -11.59
C ASP A 80 7.32 14.26 -10.82
N CYS A 81 7.46 14.36 -9.51
CA CYS A 81 6.48 14.95 -8.60
C CYS A 81 7.13 16.02 -7.72
N HIS A 82 8.25 16.61 -8.14
CA HIS A 82 8.96 17.62 -7.35
C HIS A 82 8.05 18.79 -6.96
N GLY A 83 8.00 19.09 -5.67
CA GLY A 83 7.15 20.14 -5.12
C GLY A 83 5.68 19.74 -4.89
N GLU A 84 5.23 18.60 -5.42
CA GLU A 84 3.84 18.15 -5.30
C GLU A 84 3.52 17.63 -3.88
N THR A 85 2.28 17.85 -3.45
CA THR A 85 1.64 17.15 -2.34
C THR A 85 0.75 16.04 -2.91
N VAL A 86 1.02 14.80 -2.52
CA VAL A 86 0.27 13.62 -2.98
C VAL A 86 -0.57 13.05 -1.86
N VAL A 87 -1.83 12.70 -2.13
CA VAL A 87 -2.68 11.95 -1.19
C VAL A 87 -2.76 10.50 -1.65
N ASP A 88 -2.29 9.57 -0.83
CA ASP A 88 -2.48 8.12 -1.01
C ASP A 88 -3.64 7.65 -0.12
N MET A 89 -4.81 7.45 -0.72
CA MET A 89 -6.04 7.12 0.01
C MET A 89 -6.09 5.68 0.53
N TYR A 90 -5.11 4.84 0.17
CA TYR A 90 -5.00 3.43 0.56
C TYR A 90 -3.53 3.02 0.72
N ALA A 91 -2.86 3.63 1.68
CA ALA A 91 -1.42 3.55 1.81
C ALA A 91 -0.90 2.13 2.09
N GLY A 92 -1.60 1.33 2.92
CA GLY A 92 -1.17 -0.01 3.29
C GLY A 92 0.25 -0.02 3.87
N LEU A 93 1.16 -0.80 3.27
CA LEU A 93 2.58 -0.80 3.67
C LEU A 93 3.39 0.37 3.07
N GLY A 94 2.74 1.35 2.44
CA GLY A 94 3.38 2.51 1.84
C GLY A 94 4.00 2.25 0.48
N TYR A 95 3.57 1.21 -0.24
CA TYR A 95 4.14 0.81 -1.54
C TYR A 95 4.30 1.99 -2.50
N TYR A 96 3.27 2.84 -2.63
CA TYR A 96 3.28 3.97 -3.55
C TYR A 96 3.69 5.26 -2.86
N SER A 97 3.24 5.47 -1.62
CA SER A 97 3.67 6.58 -0.76
C SER A 97 5.20 6.75 -0.73
N LEU A 98 5.95 5.66 -0.57
CA LEU A 98 7.41 5.71 -0.53
C LEU A 98 8.03 5.98 -1.92
N ARG A 99 7.40 5.51 -3.01
CA ARG A 99 7.86 5.86 -4.37
C ARG A 99 7.72 7.35 -4.63
N PHE A 100 6.59 7.94 -4.26
CA PHE A 100 6.39 9.38 -4.41
C PHE A 100 7.44 10.18 -3.63
N LEU A 101 7.74 9.80 -2.38
CA LEU A 101 8.68 10.53 -1.53
C LEU A 101 10.15 10.37 -1.93
N ILE A 102 10.56 9.15 -2.31
CA ILE A 102 11.98 8.81 -2.48
C ILE A 102 12.39 8.84 -3.95
N CYS A 103 11.53 8.35 -4.85
CA CYS A 103 11.85 8.25 -6.28
C CYS A 103 11.34 9.46 -7.07
N CYS A 104 10.11 9.90 -6.81
CA CYS A 104 9.47 10.98 -7.57
C CYS A 104 9.75 12.39 -7.04
N GLY A 105 10.38 12.52 -5.87
CA GLY A 105 10.73 13.83 -5.30
C GLY A 105 9.56 14.63 -4.71
N ALA A 106 8.42 13.98 -4.41
CA ALA A 106 7.27 14.63 -3.80
C ALA A 106 7.65 15.40 -2.53
N LYS A 107 7.11 16.63 -2.41
CA LYS A 107 7.33 17.48 -1.24
C LYS A 107 6.75 16.83 0.01
N GLN A 108 5.53 16.29 -0.12
CA GLN A 108 4.81 15.66 0.98
C GLN A 108 3.88 14.56 0.43
N VAL A 109 3.68 13.52 1.23
CA VAL A 109 2.65 12.51 1.00
C VAL A 109 1.74 12.40 2.21
N VAL A 110 0.43 12.45 1.99
CA VAL A 110 -0.59 12.11 2.98
C VAL A 110 -0.99 10.66 2.77
N SER A 111 -0.56 9.78 3.67
CA SER A 111 -0.80 8.34 3.61
C SER A 111 -1.95 7.97 4.53
N ILE A 112 -3.05 7.48 3.95
CA ILE A 112 -4.28 7.15 4.68
C ILE A 112 -4.47 5.64 4.72
N ASP A 113 -4.65 5.11 5.92
CA ASP A 113 -5.08 3.73 6.13
C ASP A 113 -6.00 3.66 7.35
N TRP A 114 -6.96 2.75 7.36
CA TRP A 114 -7.90 2.59 8.47
C TRP A 114 -7.40 1.64 9.57
N SER A 115 -6.29 0.94 9.33
CA SER A 115 -5.77 -0.09 10.23
C SER A 115 -4.64 0.50 11.06
N ASP A 116 -4.78 0.46 12.38
CA ASP A 116 -3.78 0.91 13.35
C ASP A 116 -2.42 0.24 13.08
N ASP A 117 -2.44 -1.04 12.74
CA ASP A 117 -1.25 -1.84 12.43
C ASP A 117 -0.54 -1.39 11.15
N MET A 118 -1.30 -0.98 10.14
CA MET A 118 -0.74 -0.40 8.92
C MET A 118 -0.24 1.02 9.18
N CYS A 119 -0.93 1.81 10.00
CA CYS A 119 -0.48 3.14 10.39
C CYS A 119 0.84 3.07 11.17
N GLU A 120 1.00 2.13 12.09
CA GLU A 120 2.26 1.89 12.80
C GLU A 120 3.37 1.44 11.84
N ALA A 121 3.06 0.52 10.91
CA ALA A 121 4.00 0.08 9.89
C ALA A 121 4.46 1.24 8.99
N LEU A 122 3.54 2.14 8.59
CA LEU A 122 3.83 3.33 7.79
C LEU A 122 4.75 4.28 8.53
N ARG A 123 4.49 4.58 9.81
CA ARG A 123 5.36 5.45 10.63
C ARG A 123 6.78 4.89 10.74
N ARG A 124 6.91 3.60 11.09
CA ARG A 124 8.22 2.93 11.15
C ARG A 124 8.92 2.88 9.80
N THR A 125 8.16 2.67 8.72
CA THR A 125 8.70 2.69 7.35
C THR A 125 9.18 4.09 7.00
N ALA A 126 8.46 5.14 7.36
CA ALA A 126 8.87 6.52 7.11
C ALA A 126 10.16 6.87 7.86
N GLU A 127 10.24 6.51 9.15
CA GLU A 127 11.46 6.65 9.96
C GLU A 127 12.62 5.86 9.37
N ALA A 128 12.38 4.59 9.02
CA ALA A 128 13.39 3.72 8.44
C ALA A 128 13.99 4.34 7.17
N ASN A 129 13.24 5.12 6.39
CA ASN A 129 13.75 5.77 5.17
C ASN A 129 14.13 7.25 5.35
N ASN A 130 14.08 7.80 6.57
CA ASN A 130 14.30 9.22 6.85
C ASN A 130 13.34 10.17 6.09
N VAL A 131 12.06 9.81 6.01
CA VAL A 131 11.01 10.62 5.35
C VAL A 131 9.80 10.91 6.25
N GLN A 132 9.93 10.67 7.55
CA GLN A 132 8.87 10.89 8.54
C GLN A 132 8.39 12.34 8.63
N ASP A 133 9.22 13.32 8.24
CA ASP A 133 8.88 14.74 8.16
C ASP A 133 8.05 15.09 6.91
N ARG A 134 8.14 14.27 5.86
CA ARG A 134 7.41 14.42 4.60
C ARG A 134 6.23 13.47 4.44
N MET A 135 6.02 12.54 5.36
CA MET A 135 4.88 11.62 5.36
C MET A 135 3.90 11.95 6.50
N LEU A 136 2.70 12.40 6.15
CA LEU A 136 1.59 12.53 7.11
C LEU A 136 0.76 11.24 7.09
N VAL A 137 0.79 10.48 8.19
CA VAL A 137 -0.04 9.28 8.34
C VAL A 137 -1.37 9.65 9.00
N ILE A 138 -2.49 9.36 8.33
CA ILE A 138 -3.84 9.58 8.86
C ILE A 138 -4.55 8.25 9.01
N GLU A 139 -4.99 7.96 10.23
CA GLU A 139 -5.78 6.77 10.53
C GLU A 139 -7.27 7.03 10.27
N GLY A 140 -7.90 6.19 9.46
CA GLY A 140 -9.36 6.15 9.30
C GLY A 140 -9.88 5.86 7.90
N ASP A 141 -11.21 5.86 7.76
CA ASP A 141 -11.88 5.69 6.47
C ASP A 141 -11.55 6.87 5.55
N SER A 142 -10.89 6.59 4.43
CA SER A 142 -10.42 7.61 3.50
C SER A 142 -11.54 8.47 2.94
N ARG A 143 -12.80 8.02 2.91
CA ARG A 143 -13.94 8.88 2.51
C ARG A 143 -14.18 10.04 3.48
N ARG A 144 -13.82 9.83 4.75
CA ARG A 144 -14.13 10.72 5.88
C ARG A 144 -12.94 11.58 6.27
N VAL A 145 -11.73 11.02 6.25
CA VAL A 145 -10.53 11.65 6.82
C VAL A 145 -9.64 12.32 5.77
N THR A 146 -9.92 12.12 4.48
CA THR A 146 -9.12 12.74 3.41
C THR A 146 -9.26 14.27 3.46
N PRO A 147 -8.15 15.01 3.59
CA PRO A 147 -8.18 16.48 3.57
C PRO A 147 -8.61 17.01 2.19
N CYS A 148 -9.33 18.13 2.20
CA CYS A 148 -9.81 18.79 0.98
C CYS A 148 -8.84 19.87 0.51
N LEU A 149 -8.73 20.07 -0.81
CA LEU A 149 -7.96 21.16 -1.43
C LEU A 149 -6.46 21.18 -1.09
N VAL A 150 -5.84 20.02 -0.86
CA VAL A 150 -4.41 19.94 -0.49
C VAL A 150 -3.53 19.31 -1.58
N ALA A 151 -4.11 18.49 -2.46
CA ALA A 151 -3.34 17.58 -3.28
C ALA A 151 -3.15 18.10 -4.72
N ASP A 152 -1.93 18.02 -5.22
CA ASP A 152 -1.65 18.09 -6.66
C ASP A 152 -2.04 16.77 -7.35
N ARG A 153 -2.01 15.68 -6.57
CA ARG A 153 -2.22 14.32 -7.05
C ARG A 153 -2.89 13.45 -5.99
N VAL A 154 -3.85 12.63 -6.39
CA VAL A 154 -4.47 11.64 -5.50
C VAL A 154 -4.32 10.25 -6.09
N PHE A 155 -3.89 9.31 -5.27
CA PHE A 155 -3.67 7.92 -5.62
C PHE A 155 -4.71 7.03 -4.96
N LEU A 156 -5.42 6.24 -5.77
CA LEU A 156 -6.51 5.35 -5.37
C LEU A 156 -6.12 3.89 -5.67
N GLY A 157 -5.33 3.29 -4.77
CA GLY A 157 -4.78 1.93 -4.93
C GLY A 157 -5.68 0.77 -4.51
N LEU A 158 -7.00 0.97 -4.34
CA LEU A 158 -7.93 -0.07 -3.88
C LEU A 158 -8.56 -0.85 -5.04
N VAL A 159 -8.41 -2.17 -4.98
CA VAL A 159 -9.03 -3.14 -5.90
C VAL A 159 -10.00 -4.07 -5.13
N PRO A 160 -11.12 -4.50 -5.74
CA PRO A 160 -11.42 -4.46 -7.17
C PRO A 160 -11.90 -3.11 -7.70
N SER A 161 -12.44 -2.21 -6.86
CA SER A 161 -12.88 -0.88 -7.29
C SER A 161 -12.79 0.14 -6.15
N CYS A 162 -12.51 1.39 -6.52
CA CYS A 162 -12.50 2.56 -5.64
C CYS A 162 -13.55 3.62 -6.03
N ARG A 163 -14.54 3.29 -6.88
CA ARG A 163 -15.56 4.23 -7.40
C ARG A 163 -16.27 5.05 -6.33
N ALA A 164 -16.59 4.42 -5.20
CA ALA A 164 -17.26 5.08 -4.08
C ALA A 164 -16.45 6.24 -3.45
N HIS A 165 -15.16 6.39 -3.82
CA HIS A 165 -14.22 7.35 -3.25
C HIS A 165 -13.83 8.44 -4.25
N TRP A 166 -14.29 8.37 -5.50
CA TRP A 166 -13.94 9.35 -6.53
C TRP A 166 -14.33 10.77 -6.14
N LEU A 167 -15.51 10.97 -5.55
CA LEU A 167 -15.93 12.29 -5.09
C LEU A 167 -14.97 12.84 -4.03
N THR A 168 -14.56 12.01 -3.06
CA THR A 168 -13.61 12.42 -2.03
C THR A 168 -12.23 12.72 -2.63
N ALA A 169 -11.77 11.90 -3.58
CA ALA A 169 -10.53 12.13 -4.30
C ALA A 169 -10.55 13.45 -5.08
N CYS A 170 -11.64 13.76 -5.78
CA CYS A 170 -11.81 15.06 -6.45
C CYS A 170 -11.77 16.23 -5.46
N LYS A 171 -12.41 16.09 -4.29
CA LYS A 171 -12.41 17.13 -3.25
C LYS A 171 -11.03 17.34 -2.62
N ALA A 172 -10.17 16.32 -2.65
CA ALA A 172 -8.81 16.41 -2.12
C ALA A 172 -7.88 17.24 -2.99
N LEU A 173 -8.14 17.31 -4.31
CA LEU A 173 -7.38 18.12 -5.25
C LEU A 173 -7.49 19.60 -4.93
N LYS A 174 -6.42 20.36 -5.16
CA LYS A 174 -6.41 21.82 -5.03
C LYS A 174 -7.41 22.49 -5.99
N GLN A 175 -7.69 23.77 -5.77
CA GLN A 175 -8.71 24.50 -6.54
C GLN A 175 -8.37 24.59 -8.04
N GLU A 176 -7.09 24.69 -8.36
CA GLU A 176 -6.51 24.66 -9.70
C GLU A 176 -6.61 23.28 -10.39
N GLY A 177 -7.04 22.26 -9.65
CA GLY A 177 -7.15 20.88 -10.12
C GLY A 177 -5.92 20.04 -9.79
N GLY A 178 -5.70 18.99 -10.59
CA GLY A 178 -4.61 18.05 -10.43
C GLY A 178 -4.94 16.71 -11.08
N MET A 179 -4.27 15.65 -10.66
CA MET A 179 -4.40 14.33 -11.31
C MET A 179 -4.79 13.21 -10.34
N LEU A 180 -5.79 12.42 -10.77
CA LEU A 180 -6.24 11.22 -10.06
C LEU A 180 -5.65 9.97 -10.72
N HIS A 181 -5.02 9.12 -9.92
CA HIS A 181 -4.54 7.80 -10.35
C HIS A 181 -5.45 6.73 -9.79
N ILE A 182 -6.17 6.03 -10.67
CA ILE A 182 -7.23 5.09 -10.30
C ILE A 182 -6.78 3.67 -10.66
N HIS A 183 -6.74 2.79 -9.65
CA HIS A 183 -6.61 1.35 -9.86
C HIS A 183 -7.99 0.70 -9.80
N GLU A 184 -8.34 -0.05 -10.84
CA GLU A 184 -9.63 -0.76 -10.94
C GLU A 184 -9.45 -2.07 -11.70
N VAL A 185 -10.18 -3.11 -11.28
CA VAL A 185 -10.32 -4.35 -12.04
C VAL A 185 -11.51 -4.21 -12.97
N LEU A 186 -11.28 -4.33 -14.27
CA LEU A 186 -12.31 -4.24 -15.30
C LEU A 186 -12.58 -5.62 -15.91
N ASP A 187 -13.85 -5.97 -16.03
CA ASP A 187 -14.26 -7.10 -16.87
C ASP A 187 -14.27 -6.65 -18.34
N VAL A 188 -13.33 -7.18 -19.11
CA VAL A 188 -13.17 -6.88 -20.55
C VAL A 188 -13.99 -7.79 -21.45
N SER A 189 -14.68 -8.80 -20.88
CA SER A 189 -15.54 -9.72 -21.63
C SER A 189 -16.89 -9.08 -21.99
N SER A 190 -17.36 -8.11 -21.20
CA SER A 190 -18.55 -7.31 -21.48
C SER A 190 -18.24 -6.15 -22.44
N ARG A 191 -17.94 -6.44 -23.71
CA ARG A 191 -17.89 -5.40 -24.76
C ARG A 191 -19.31 -4.87 -25.03
N GLN A 192 -19.75 -3.85 -24.29
CA GLN A 192 -20.78 -2.94 -24.80
C GLN A 192 -20.12 -2.01 -25.82
N ILE A 193 -19.97 -2.48 -27.06
CA ILE A 193 -19.68 -1.61 -28.19
C ILE A 193 -20.88 -0.67 -28.31
N PRO A 194 -20.73 0.67 -28.21
CA PRO A 194 -21.82 1.58 -28.45
C PRO A 194 -22.33 1.33 -29.87
N ARG A 195 -23.56 0.82 -30.01
CA ARG A 195 -24.23 0.83 -31.32
C ARG A 195 -24.33 2.30 -31.72
N LYS A 196 -23.68 2.68 -32.83
CA LYS A 196 -23.95 3.96 -33.50
C LYS A 196 -25.48 4.08 -33.61
N MET A 197 -26.07 5.06 -32.95
CA MET A 197 -27.45 5.41 -33.22
C MET A 197 -27.52 5.84 -34.68
N GLY A 198 -28.17 5.02 -35.50
CA GLY A 198 -28.43 5.36 -36.89
C GLY A 198 -29.20 6.66 -36.91
N THR A 199 -28.68 7.64 -37.66
CA THR A 199 -29.41 8.86 -38.01
C THR A 199 -30.68 8.45 -38.74
N ALA A 200 -31.84 8.63 -38.10
CA ALA A 200 -33.11 8.57 -38.78
C ALA A 200 -33.16 9.74 -39.79
N LYS A 201 -33.31 9.39 -41.07
CA LYS A 201 -33.74 10.31 -42.13
C LYS A 201 -35.24 10.49 -42.04
#